data_AF-A0A432JWW3-F1
#
_entry.id   AF-A0A432JWW3-F1
#
_cell.length_a   1.000
_cell.length_b   1.000
_cell.length_c   1.000
_cell.angle_alpha   90.00
_cell.angle_beta   90.00
_cell.angle_gamma   90.00
#
_symmetry.space_group_name_H-M   'P 1'
#
loop_
_entity.id
_entity.type
_entity.pdbx_description
1 polymer ?
#
loop_
_entity_poly.entity_id
_entity_poly.type
_entity_poly.pdbx_seq_one_letter_code
_entity_poly.pdbx_strand_id
1 'polypeptide(L)'
;MTDEQANDAFHEQLVAQVGRRGSVQRARDPVNGPAIRTWCDAMSEANPYFTDEAAAAAGPHGGLVAPPATINMWTMPGLVMGGQPQRATDEPQAGVYTMLDDAGFVGVVATNSDQVYRRYLRPGDHLSQQTTLVDVSPQKQTALGVGHFVTTEVEYADQDGDPVGSVSFRIFKFRPGTGRERRALDDAGPAADAPRPLRPRPRWNQDQAWHWEGLRERELRIQRFVDDGTLVHPPVTANPGTQSTDYDWIVASGRGSLYSYTVPRHPQVPAFDYPLIVGLVELEEGVRMVTNIVGATPEQLEIGMPLEVCWLDSHDDVTLHQFRPAAPGRRAGTLTHHEVAVGDRLPLCPIEITTRLVVSTALATRDHQDVHHDRDAAVAKGTSDIFMNILTSTGLAARWIGDWAGDGVVFEGLSLGLGVPNHPGDTMTMSGSVAGVDGDTVTVSFTGANSLGAHMTGSARIVLSGGHDGPDTHDGEVG
;
A
#
# COMPACT_ATOMS: atom_id res chain seq x y z
N MET A 1 -19.50 3.23 -43.14
CA MET A 1 -19.71 2.99 -41.70
C MET A 1 -19.08 4.16 -40.99
N THR A 2 -19.79 4.84 -40.09
CA THR A 2 -19.18 5.88 -39.25
C THR A 2 -18.21 5.22 -38.25
N ASP A 3 -17.26 5.98 -37.69
CA ASP A 3 -16.34 5.46 -36.67
C ASP A 3 -17.08 4.89 -35.46
N GLU A 4 -18.22 5.48 -35.09
CA GLU A 4 -19.10 5.00 -34.03
C GLU A 4 -19.71 3.63 -34.37
N GLN A 5 -20.25 3.47 -35.58
CA GLN A 5 -20.79 2.19 -36.03
C GLN A 5 -19.70 1.10 -36.07
N ALA A 6 -18.48 1.45 -36.51
CA ALA A 6 -17.35 0.52 -36.55
C ALA A 6 -16.92 0.09 -35.14
N ASN A 7 -16.90 1.03 -34.17
CA ASN A 7 -16.60 0.74 -32.78
C ASN A 7 -17.67 -0.15 -32.13
N ASP A 8 -18.95 0.09 -32.41
CA ASP A 8 -20.06 -0.73 -31.90
C ASP A 8 -19.99 -2.15 -32.46
N ALA A 9 -19.79 -2.31 -33.78
CA ALA A 9 -19.63 -3.62 -34.40
C ALA A 9 -18.39 -4.37 -33.91
N PHE A 10 -17.31 -3.68 -33.60
CA PHE A 10 -16.13 -4.28 -32.98
C PHE A 10 -16.42 -4.71 -31.53
N HIS A 11 -17.09 -3.86 -30.75
CA HIS A 11 -17.49 -4.20 -29.38
C HIS A 11 -18.42 -5.41 -29.33
N GLU A 12 -19.36 -5.55 -30.26
CA GLU A 12 -20.22 -6.73 -30.40
C GLU A 12 -19.39 -8.02 -30.62
N GLN A 13 -18.31 -7.96 -31.42
CA GLN A 13 -17.40 -9.10 -31.62
C GLN A 13 -16.66 -9.50 -30.33
N LEU A 14 -16.26 -8.51 -29.53
CA LEU A 14 -15.62 -8.75 -28.23
C LEU A 14 -16.62 -9.36 -27.24
N VAL A 15 -17.83 -8.82 -27.15
CA VAL A 15 -18.90 -9.30 -26.27
C VAL A 15 -19.36 -10.70 -26.65
N ALA A 16 -19.32 -11.09 -27.93
CA ALA A 16 -19.59 -12.46 -28.36
C ALA A 16 -18.61 -13.51 -27.78
N GLN A 17 -17.51 -13.09 -27.16
CA GLN A 17 -16.59 -13.96 -26.42
C GLN A 17 -16.96 -14.12 -24.94
N VAL A 18 -17.78 -13.21 -24.38
CA VAL A 18 -18.17 -13.21 -22.96
C VAL A 18 -18.94 -14.49 -22.61
N GLY A 19 -18.70 -15.02 -21.42
CA GLY A 19 -19.22 -16.30 -20.95
C GLY A 19 -18.35 -17.50 -21.30
N ARG A 20 -17.31 -17.34 -22.14
CA ARG A 20 -16.31 -18.39 -22.37
C ARG A 20 -15.60 -18.73 -21.07
N ARG A 21 -15.47 -20.04 -20.84
CA ARG A 21 -14.83 -20.62 -19.66
C ARG A 21 -13.65 -21.47 -20.11
N GLY A 22 -12.50 -21.26 -19.48
CA GLY A 22 -11.26 -21.98 -19.78
C GLY A 22 -11.30 -23.42 -19.28
N SER A 23 -10.27 -24.18 -19.64
CA SER A 23 -9.99 -25.49 -19.05
C SER A 23 -9.64 -25.32 -17.56
N VAL A 24 -9.82 -26.39 -16.77
CA VAL A 24 -9.39 -26.41 -15.37
C VAL A 24 -7.87 -26.53 -15.33
N GLN A 25 -7.22 -25.54 -14.74
CA GLN A 25 -5.76 -25.49 -14.57
C GLN A 25 -5.42 -25.86 -13.13
N ARG A 26 -4.48 -26.78 -12.93
CA ARG A 26 -4.02 -27.17 -11.59
C ARG A 26 -2.75 -26.43 -11.21
N ALA A 27 -2.65 -26.02 -9.96
CA ALA A 27 -1.45 -25.44 -9.39
C ALA A 27 -0.28 -26.41 -9.58
N ARG A 28 0.90 -25.87 -9.85
CA ARG A 28 2.13 -26.66 -10.04
C ARG A 28 2.47 -27.48 -8.80
N ASP A 29 2.34 -26.84 -7.63
CA ASP A 29 2.68 -27.40 -6.33
C ASP A 29 1.46 -27.26 -5.40
N PRO A 30 1.29 -28.16 -4.42
CA PRO A 30 0.40 -27.91 -3.30
C PRO A 30 0.82 -26.64 -2.54
N VAL A 31 -0.13 -26.04 -1.84
CA VAL A 31 0.12 -24.98 -0.86
C VAL A 31 1.17 -25.49 0.12
N ASN A 32 2.25 -24.74 0.31
CA ASN A 32 3.39 -25.23 1.08
C ASN A 32 4.03 -24.14 1.95
N GLY A 33 4.58 -24.59 3.10
CA GLY A 33 5.21 -23.72 4.09
C GLY A 33 6.36 -22.85 3.56
N PRO A 34 7.29 -23.37 2.72
CA PRO A 34 8.35 -22.55 2.15
C PRO A 34 7.84 -21.35 1.34
N ALA A 35 6.86 -21.55 0.46
CA ALA A 35 6.26 -20.47 -0.32
C ALA A 35 5.50 -19.47 0.58
N ILE A 36 4.78 -19.95 1.60
CA ILE A 36 4.12 -19.09 2.60
C ILE A 36 5.16 -18.21 3.33
N ARG A 37 6.26 -18.80 3.81
CA ARG A 37 7.33 -18.05 4.50
C ARG A 37 7.98 -17.03 3.59
N THR A 38 8.30 -17.38 2.35
CA THR A 38 8.89 -16.44 1.37
C THR A 38 7.95 -15.26 1.09
N TRP A 39 6.64 -15.51 0.98
CA TRP A 39 5.65 -14.45 0.86
C TRP A 39 5.62 -13.56 2.11
N CYS A 40 5.62 -14.16 3.30
CA CYS A 40 5.61 -13.44 4.56
C CYS A 40 6.85 -12.55 4.71
N ASP A 41 8.04 -13.08 4.43
CA ASP A 41 9.31 -12.34 4.48
C ASP A 41 9.30 -11.14 3.52
N ALA A 42 8.86 -11.34 2.27
CA ALA A 42 8.80 -10.28 1.27
C ALA A 42 7.79 -9.17 1.63
N MET A 43 6.64 -9.55 2.21
CA MET A 43 5.62 -8.60 2.65
C MET A 43 5.91 -8.02 4.04
N SER A 44 6.93 -8.52 4.75
CA SER A 44 7.12 -8.27 6.19
C SER A 44 5.85 -8.58 7.01
N GLU A 45 5.14 -9.64 6.63
CA GLU A 45 3.98 -10.17 7.35
C GLU A 45 4.46 -11.10 8.46
N ALA A 46 4.08 -10.80 9.70
CA ALA A 46 4.54 -11.51 10.88
C ALA A 46 3.44 -12.33 11.56
N ASN A 47 2.23 -12.48 11.00
CA ASN A 47 1.12 -13.17 11.67
C ASN A 47 1.54 -14.61 11.98
N PRO A 48 1.59 -15.00 13.27
CA PRO A 48 2.13 -16.29 13.67
C PRO A 48 1.29 -17.44 13.13
N TYR A 49 0.01 -17.25 12.81
CA TYR A 49 -0.84 -18.29 12.24
C TYR A 49 -0.43 -18.75 10.84
N PHE A 50 0.48 -18.02 10.19
CA PHE A 50 1.04 -18.40 8.89
C PHE A 50 2.33 -19.22 9.00
N THR A 51 3.04 -19.17 10.13
CA THR A 51 4.41 -19.70 10.21
C THR A 51 4.75 -20.49 11.48
N ASP A 52 3.97 -20.34 12.54
CA ASP A 52 4.12 -21.01 13.84
C ASP A 52 2.95 -21.99 14.07
N GLU A 53 3.26 -23.30 14.12
CA GLU A 53 2.26 -24.36 14.30
C GLU A 53 1.54 -24.28 15.65
N ALA A 54 2.25 -23.95 16.72
CA ALA A 54 1.69 -23.93 18.07
C ALA A 54 0.72 -22.76 18.23
N ALA A 55 1.10 -21.58 17.73
CA ALA A 55 0.22 -20.42 17.70
C ALA A 55 -1.00 -20.69 16.80
N ALA A 56 -0.79 -21.22 15.59
CA ALA A 56 -1.85 -21.47 14.63
C ALA A 56 -2.89 -22.50 15.12
N ALA A 57 -2.46 -23.52 15.87
CA ALA A 57 -3.35 -24.53 16.45
C ALA A 57 -4.33 -23.93 17.47
N ALA A 58 -3.93 -22.89 18.20
CA ALA A 58 -4.79 -22.15 19.13
C ALA A 58 -5.56 -20.99 18.47
N GLY A 59 -5.21 -20.66 17.22
CA GLY A 59 -5.81 -19.57 16.45
C GLY A 59 -7.18 -19.92 15.85
N PRO A 60 -7.83 -18.96 15.17
CA PRO A 60 -9.19 -19.09 14.64
C PRO A 60 -9.31 -20.15 13.54
N HIS A 61 -8.19 -20.57 12.94
CA HIS A 61 -8.17 -21.57 11.88
C HIS A 61 -7.85 -22.99 12.37
N GLY A 62 -7.45 -23.17 13.64
CA GLY A 62 -7.11 -24.47 14.22
C GLY A 62 -5.93 -25.17 13.54
N GLY A 63 -4.97 -24.41 13.01
CA GLY A 63 -3.80 -24.91 12.30
C GLY A 63 -3.24 -23.88 11.31
N LEU A 64 -2.06 -24.17 10.75
CA LEU A 64 -1.41 -23.30 9.78
C LEU A 64 -2.30 -23.05 8.56
N VAL A 65 -2.30 -21.79 8.13
CA VAL A 65 -2.96 -21.34 6.91
C VAL A 65 -2.03 -20.46 6.10
N ALA A 66 -2.28 -20.34 4.79
CA ALA A 66 -1.64 -19.33 3.97
C ALA A 66 -2.32 -17.96 4.20
N PRO A 67 -1.57 -16.84 4.07
CA PRO A 67 -2.18 -15.51 4.02
C PRO A 67 -3.25 -15.46 2.93
N PRO A 68 -4.43 -14.86 3.18
CA PRO A 68 -5.58 -14.93 2.27
C PRO A 68 -5.27 -14.31 0.90
N ALA A 69 -4.49 -13.22 0.90
CA ALA A 69 -4.02 -12.52 -0.30
C ALA A 69 -3.10 -13.37 -1.22
N THR A 70 -2.80 -14.62 -0.87
CA THR A 70 -2.03 -15.56 -1.72
C THR A 70 -2.91 -16.38 -2.67
N ILE A 71 -4.24 -16.25 -2.64
CA ILE A 71 -5.14 -17.17 -3.36
C ILE A 71 -4.80 -17.36 -4.86
N ASN A 72 -4.45 -16.30 -5.56
CA ASN A 72 -4.09 -16.33 -6.98
C ASN A 72 -2.63 -16.76 -7.23
N MET A 73 -1.73 -16.57 -6.27
CA MET A 73 -0.29 -16.91 -6.40
C MET A 73 -0.06 -18.37 -6.79
N TRP A 74 -0.86 -19.29 -6.25
CA TRP A 74 -0.63 -20.73 -6.36
C TRP A 74 -0.78 -21.30 -7.77
N THR A 75 -1.61 -20.67 -8.59
CA THR A 75 -1.86 -21.06 -9.98
C THR A 75 -1.11 -20.21 -11.00
N MET A 76 -0.32 -19.24 -10.53
CA MET A 76 0.55 -18.44 -11.40
C MET A 76 1.61 -19.33 -12.06
N PRO A 77 1.91 -19.11 -13.35
CA PRO A 77 2.96 -19.84 -14.05
C PRO A 77 4.34 -19.49 -13.48
N GLY A 78 5.24 -20.47 -13.43
CA GLY A 78 6.62 -20.22 -13.03
C GLY A 78 7.43 -19.48 -14.10
N LEU A 79 8.50 -18.81 -13.69
CA LEU A 79 9.47 -18.20 -14.62
C LEU A 79 10.41 -19.26 -15.22
N VAL A 80 10.44 -19.36 -16.55
CA VAL A 80 11.41 -20.18 -17.29
C VAL A 80 12.29 -19.26 -18.13
N MET A 81 13.58 -19.15 -17.77
CA MET A 81 14.52 -18.28 -18.48
C MET A 81 14.71 -18.73 -19.93
N GLY A 82 14.70 -17.78 -20.87
CA GLY A 82 14.83 -18.05 -22.31
C GLY A 82 13.52 -18.48 -23.00
N GLY A 83 12.40 -18.51 -22.28
CA GLY A 83 11.06 -18.60 -22.84
C GLY A 83 10.21 -17.42 -22.35
N GLN A 84 9.22 -17.01 -23.14
CA GLN A 84 8.13 -16.19 -22.61
C GLN A 84 7.20 -17.12 -21.82
N PRO A 85 6.70 -16.75 -20.62
CA PRO A 85 5.59 -17.47 -20.03
C PRO A 85 4.43 -17.43 -21.03
N GLN A 86 4.22 -18.55 -21.71
CA GLN A 86 3.25 -18.62 -22.78
C GLN A 86 1.89 -18.60 -22.11
N ARG A 87 1.16 -17.47 -22.24
CA ARG A 87 -0.27 -17.43 -21.87
C ARG A 87 -0.92 -18.63 -22.53
N ALA A 88 -1.59 -19.47 -21.74
CA ALA A 88 -2.14 -20.68 -22.26
C ALA A 88 -3.17 -20.29 -23.33
N THR A 89 -3.03 -20.83 -24.55
CA THR A 89 -3.86 -20.42 -25.69
C THR A 89 -5.34 -20.78 -25.52
N ASP A 90 -5.65 -21.58 -24.50
CA ASP A 90 -6.98 -21.98 -24.07
C ASP A 90 -7.58 -21.08 -22.96
N GLU A 91 -6.90 -20.00 -22.56
CA GLU A 91 -7.46 -18.97 -21.68
C GLU A 91 -8.65 -18.25 -22.37
N PRO A 92 -9.78 -18.05 -21.68
CA PRO A 92 -10.98 -17.50 -22.30
C PRO A 92 -10.82 -16.04 -22.75
N GLN A 93 -9.93 -15.28 -22.10
CA GLN A 93 -9.59 -13.90 -22.47
C GLN A 93 -8.59 -13.80 -23.63
N ALA A 94 -7.87 -14.88 -23.99
CA ALA A 94 -6.78 -14.81 -24.96
C ALA A 94 -7.26 -14.30 -26.33
N GLY A 95 -8.41 -14.79 -26.81
CA GLY A 95 -9.01 -14.35 -28.07
C GLY A 95 -9.37 -12.85 -28.06
N VAL A 96 -9.93 -12.35 -26.96
CA VAL A 96 -10.22 -10.92 -26.78
C VAL A 96 -8.94 -10.09 -26.79
N TYR A 97 -7.88 -10.57 -26.15
CA TYR A 97 -6.60 -9.86 -26.11
C TYR A 97 -5.98 -9.75 -27.49
N THR A 98 -5.97 -10.84 -28.27
CA THR A 98 -5.50 -10.83 -29.67
C THR A 98 -6.30 -9.86 -30.53
N MET A 99 -7.65 -9.90 -30.45
CA MET A 99 -8.51 -8.96 -31.19
C MET A 99 -8.21 -7.50 -30.84
N LEU A 100 -7.96 -7.22 -29.56
CA LEU A 100 -7.59 -5.88 -29.09
C LEU A 100 -6.18 -5.48 -29.55
N ASP A 101 -5.19 -6.39 -29.50
CA ASP A 101 -3.83 -6.15 -30.00
C ASP A 101 -3.84 -5.84 -31.50
N ASP A 102 -4.55 -6.64 -32.30
CA ASP A 102 -4.69 -6.47 -33.74
C ASP A 102 -5.38 -5.14 -34.10
N ALA A 103 -6.27 -4.64 -33.24
CA ALA A 103 -6.93 -3.33 -33.35
C ALA A 103 -6.09 -2.16 -32.77
N GLY A 104 -4.85 -2.43 -32.36
CA GLY A 104 -3.88 -1.44 -31.86
C GLY A 104 -4.01 -1.09 -30.38
N PHE A 105 -4.84 -1.79 -29.61
CA PHE A 105 -4.95 -1.65 -28.15
C PHE A 105 -3.88 -2.50 -27.43
N VAL A 106 -2.62 -2.17 -27.69
CA VAL A 106 -1.44 -2.95 -27.24
C VAL A 106 -0.99 -2.62 -25.82
N GLY A 107 -1.39 -1.48 -25.27
CA GLY A 107 -1.12 -1.13 -23.88
C GLY A 107 -2.00 -1.94 -22.94
N VAL A 108 -1.46 -2.36 -21.79
CA VAL A 108 -2.18 -3.13 -20.77
C VAL A 108 -1.81 -2.68 -19.37
N VAL A 109 -2.81 -2.54 -18.51
CA VAL A 109 -2.61 -2.31 -17.08
C VAL A 109 -3.71 -3.02 -16.29
N ALA A 110 -3.35 -3.58 -15.12
CA ALA A 110 -4.34 -4.07 -14.16
C ALA A 110 -5.03 -2.88 -13.49
N THR A 111 -6.35 -2.92 -13.35
CA THR A 111 -7.11 -1.81 -12.74
C THR A 111 -7.87 -2.23 -11.50
N ASN A 112 -8.35 -3.48 -11.41
CA ASN A 112 -9.08 -3.95 -10.24
C ASN A 112 -8.76 -5.41 -9.92
N SER A 113 -8.79 -5.73 -8.63
CA SER A 113 -8.76 -7.08 -8.09
C SER A 113 -9.75 -7.17 -6.94
N ASP A 114 -10.76 -8.01 -7.08
CA ASP A 114 -11.80 -8.28 -6.08
C ASP A 114 -11.69 -9.73 -5.65
N GLN A 115 -11.20 -9.98 -4.44
CA GLN A 115 -10.97 -11.32 -3.91
C GLN A 115 -12.07 -11.68 -2.90
N VAL A 116 -12.61 -12.90 -3.02
CA VAL A 116 -13.54 -13.49 -2.07
C VAL A 116 -12.91 -14.75 -1.49
N TYR A 117 -12.86 -14.83 -0.16
CA TYR A 117 -12.29 -15.96 0.56
C TYR A 117 -13.41 -16.74 1.22
N ARG A 118 -13.65 -17.98 0.77
CA ARG A 118 -14.63 -18.87 1.41
C ARG A 118 -14.03 -19.62 2.59
N ARG A 119 -12.75 -19.97 2.47
CA ARG A 119 -11.88 -20.44 3.55
C ARG A 119 -10.44 -20.08 3.25
N TYR A 120 -9.61 -20.06 4.29
CA TYR A 120 -8.17 -19.92 4.09
C TYR A 120 -7.59 -21.23 3.57
N LEU A 121 -6.53 -21.09 2.77
CA LEU A 121 -5.76 -22.22 2.25
C LEU A 121 -4.90 -22.82 3.34
N ARG A 122 -4.72 -24.13 3.33
CA ARG A 122 -3.89 -24.88 4.28
C ARG A 122 -2.70 -25.50 3.55
N PRO A 123 -1.53 -25.62 4.20
CA PRO A 123 -0.45 -26.46 3.68
C PRO A 123 -0.98 -27.86 3.29
N GLY A 124 -0.71 -28.29 2.07
CA GLY A 124 -1.22 -29.53 1.48
C GLY A 124 -2.40 -29.36 0.52
N ASP A 125 -3.15 -28.24 0.57
CA ASP A 125 -4.21 -27.96 -0.41
C ASP A 125 -3.62 -27.95 -1.82
N HIS A 126 -4.21 -28.70 -2.76
CA HIS A 126 -3.76 -28.70 -4.15
C HIS A 126 -4.78 -27.99 -5.05
N LEU A 127 -4.56 -26.70 -5.25
CA LEU A 127 -5.53 -25.86 -5.94
C LEU A 127 -5.70 -26.19 -7.42
N SER A 128 -6.93 -26.04 -7.86
CA SER A 128 -7.31 -25.87 -9.25
C SER A 128 -7.99 -24.52 -9.44
N GLN A 129 -7.84 -23.92 -10.61
CA GLN A 129 -8.54 -22.72 -11.02
C GLN A 129 -9.31 -22.95 -12.32
N GLN A 130 -10.36 -22.19 -12.49
CA GLN A 130 -11.04 -22.05 -13.77
C GLN A 130 -11.42 -20.60 -14.03
N THR A 131 -10.95 -20.07 -15.15
CA THR A 131 -11.19 -18.69 -15.56
C THR A 131 -12.44 -18.61 -16.42
N THR A 132 -13.21 -17.54 -16.25
CA THR A 132 -14.35 -17.16 -17.11
C THR A 132 -14.15 -15.71 -17.57
N LEU A 133 -14.31 -15.44 -18.86
CA LEU A 133 -14.42 -14.06 -19.35
C LEU A 133 -15.83 -13.55 -19.03
N VAL A 134 -15.95 -12.60 -18.10
CA VAL A 134 -17.27 -12.17 -17.58
C VAL A 134 -17.76 -10.87 -18.17
N ASP A 135 -16.87 -9.97 -18.60
CA ASP A 135 -17.27 -8.68 -19.19
C ASP A 135 -16.19 -8.11 -20.11
N VAL A 136 -16.65 -7.39 -21.15
CA VAL A 136 -15.82 -6.50 -21.95
C VAL A 136 -16.57 -5.18 -22.14
N SER A 137 -16.01 -4.09 -21.62
CA SER A 137 -16.68 -2.79 -21.69
C SER A 137 -16.75 -2.25 -23.13
N PRO A 138 -17.71 -1.36 -23.43
CA PRO A 138 -17.59 -0.48 -24.60
C PRO A 138 -16.28 0.33 -24.55
N GLN A 139 -15.90 0.93 -25.66
CA GLN A 139 -14.71 1.77 -25.73
C GLN A 139 -14.81 2.92 -24.72
N LYS A 140 -13.76 3.12 -23.92
CA LYS A 140 -13.65 4.17 -22.90
C LYS A 140 -12.44 5.05 -23.16
N GLN A 141 -12.61 6.35 -22.94
CA GLN A 141 -11.51 7.30 -22.89
C GLN A 141 -11.03 7.45 -21.44
N THR A 142 -9.76 7.17 -21.18
CA THR A 142 -9.11 7.36 -19.88
C THR A 142 -7.92 8.33 -19.99
N ALA A 143 -7.20 8.57 -18.89
CA ALA A 143 -5.93 9.29 -18.90
C ALA A 143 -4.81 8.52 -19.60
N LEU A 144 -4.84 7.19 -19.59
CA LEU A 144 -3.84 6.33 -20.25
C LEU A 144 -4.08 6.20 -21.75
N GLY A 145 -5.35 6.19 -22.15
CA GLY A 145 -5.72 6.00 -23.55
C GLY A 145 -7.19 5.75 -23.77
N VAL A 146 -7.56 5.70 -25.04
CA VAL A 146 -8.78 5.05 -25.53
C VAL A 146 -8.58 3.54 -25.48
N GLY A 147 -9.54 2.81 -24.91
CA GLY A 147 -9.41 1.37 -24.72
C GLY A 147 -10.66 0.67 -24.22
N HIS A 148 -10.53 -0.61 -23.88
CA HIS A 148 -11.58 -1.46 -23.34
C HIS A 148 -11.14 -2.07 -22.01
N PHE A 149 -12.07 -2.16 -21.06
CA PHE A 149 -11.88 -2.96 -19.87
C PHE A 149 -12.25 -4.41 -20.18
N VAL A 150 -11.43 -5.35 -19.73
CA VAL A 150 -11.70 -6.78 -19.83
C VAL A 150 -11.70 -7.33 -18.42
N THR A 151 -12.81 -7.95 -18.02
CA THR A 151 -12.99 -8.52 -16.69
C THR A 151 -13.07 -10.03 -16.78
N THR A 152 -12.28 -10.73 -15.98
CA THR A 152 -12.28 -12.18 -15.83
C THR A 152 -12.60 -12.55 -14.39
N GLU A 153 -13.37 -13.61 -14.18
CA GLU A 153 -13.54 -14.25 -12.89
C GLU A 153 -12.71 -15.53 -12.85
N VAL A 154 -11.96 -15.73 -11.78
CA VAL A 154 -11.20 -16.96 -11.52
C VAL A 154 -11.77 -17.63 -10.28
N GLU A 155 -12.32 -18.82 -10.45
CA GLU A 155 -12.84 -19.64 -9.34
C GLU A 155 -11.76 -20.64 -8.92
N TYR A 156 -11.53 -20.77 -7.61
CA TYR A 156 -10.55 -21.70 -7.04
C TYR A 156 -11.26 -22.81 -6.27
N ALA A 157 -10.78 -24.03 -6.43
CA ALA A 157 -11.20 -25.20 -5.67
C ALA A 157 -9.99 -26.02 -5.24
N ASP A 158 -10.12 -26.77 -4.15
CA ASP A 158 -9.07 -27.68 -3.68
C ASP A 158 -9.02 -29.00 -4.46
N GLN A 159 -8.26 -29.98 -3.97
CA GLN A 159 -8.08 -31.28 -4.61
C GLN A 159 -9.38 -32.08 -4.72
N ASP A 160 -10.34 -31.85 -3.83
CA ASP A 160 -11.63 -32.55 -3.75
C ASP A 160 -12.72 -31.85 -4.57
N GLY A 161 -12.42 -30.66 -5.09
CA GLY A 161 -13.33 -29.84 -5.88
C GLY A 161 -14.16 -28.88 -5.03
N ASP A 162 -13.87 -28.76 -3.74
CA ASP A 162 -14.57 -27.85 -2.85
C ASP A 162 -14.12 -26.39 -3.09
N PRO A 163 -15.05 -25.44 -3.28
CA PRO A 163 -14.70 -24.05 -3.56
C PRO A 163 -14.00 -23.36 -2.37
N VAL A 164 -12.84 -22.75 -2.61
CA VAL A 164 -12.06 -22.06 -1.58
C VAL A 164 -12.12 -20.53 -1.68
N GLY A 165 -12.40 -20.00 -2.88
CA GLY A 165 -12.52 -18.56 -3.11
C GLY A 165 -12.60 -18.22 -4.58
N SER A 166 -12.69 -16.93 -4.88
CA SER A 166 -12.64 -16.42 -6.26
C SER A 166 -11.94 -15.07 -6.34
N VAL A 167 -11.50 -14.73 -7.55
CA VAL A 167 -10.91 -13.43 -7.86
C VAL A 167 -11.55 -12.88 -9.13
N SER A 168 -12.19 -11.72 -9.02
CA SER A 168 -12.53 -10.89 -10.16
C SER A 168 -11.35 -10.00 -10.50
N PHE A 169 -10.87 -10.09 -11.73
CA PHE A 169 -9.71 -9.32 -12.19
C PHE A 169 -10.07 -8.51 -13.41
N ARG A 170 -9.78 -7.21 -13.37
CA ARG A 170 -10.03 -6.29 -14.48
C ARG A 170 -8.73 -5.68 -14.96
N ILE A 171 -8.53 -5.74 -16.28
CA ILE A 171 -7.47 -5.00 -16.97
C ILE A 171 -8.06 -3.95 -17.89
N PHE A 172 -7.26 -2.93 -18.21
CA PHE A 172 -7.55 -1.97 -19.27
C PHE A 172 -6.56 -2.16 -20.41
N LYS A 173 -7.09 -2.51 -21.59
CA LYS A 173 -6.35 -2.64 -22.85
C LYS A 173 -6.57 -1.38 -23.66
N PHE A 174 -5.50 -0.65 -23.99
CA PHE A 174 -5.61 0.70 -24.54
C PHE A 174 -4.59 0.99 -25.63
N ARG A 175 -4.88 2.02 -26.42
CA ARG A 175 -4.00 2.50 -27.48
C ARG A 175 -3.04 3.54 -26.89
N PRO A 176 -1.72 3.28 -26.81
CA PRO A 176 -0.76 4.24 -26.27
C PRO A 176 -0.80 5.58 -27.02
N GLY A 177 -0.53 6.69 -26.33
CA GLY A 177 -0.53 8.03 -26.94
C GLY A 177 -1.92 8.63 -27.23
N THR A 178 -3.01 7.94 -26.86
CA THR A 178 -4.39 8.45 -27.02
C THR A 178 -5.04 8.87 -25.69
N GLY A 179 -4.23 9.03 -24.65
CA GLY A 179 -4.70 9.47 -23.33
C GLY A 179 -5.33 10.86 -23.41
N ARG A 180 -6.28 11.15 -22.51
CA ARG A 180 -6.70 12.55 -22.34
C ARG A 180 -5.46 13.35 -21.97
N GLU A 181 -5.16 14.38 -22.76
CA GLU A 181 -4.34 15.47 -22.25
C GLU A 181 -4.94 15.87 -20.90
N ARG A 182 -4.11 15.90 -19.86
CA ARG A 182 -4.52 16.53 -18.61
C ARG A 182 -4.89 17.97 -19.00
N ARG A 183 -6.18 18.27 -19.11
CA ARG A 183 -6.64 19.64 -18.88
C ARG A 183 -6.06 19.96 -17.52
N ALA A 184 -5.09 20.87 -17.48
CA ALA A 184 -4.68 21.49 -16.25
C ALA A 184 -5.98 21.87 -15.55
N LEU A 185 -6.30 21.15 -14.47
CA LEU A 185 -7.30 21.64 -13.54
C LEU A 185 -6.84 23.05 -13.19
N ASP A 186 -7.78 23.99 -13.19
CA ASP A 186 -7.56 25.39 -12.88
C ASP A 186 -7.03 25.56 -11.44
N ASP A 187 -5.75 25.23 -11.26
CA ASP A 187 -4.84 25.58 -10.19
C ASP A 187 -3.49 25.74 -10.90
N ALA A 188 -3.20 26.97 -11.30
CA ALA A 188 -1.98 27.35 -12.02
C ALA A 188 -0.74 27.16 -11.12
N GLY A 189 -0.24 25.93 -11.03
CA GLY A 189 1.17 25.67 -10.79
C GLY A 189 1.98 25.96 -12.07
N PRO A 190 3.23 26.46 -11.97
CA PRO A 190 4.02 26.79 -13.14
C PRO A 190 4.30 25.55 -14.01
N ALA A 191 4.44 25.79 -15.32
CA ALA A 191 4.60 24.78 -16.38
C ALA A 191 5.66 23.70 -16.07
N ALA A 192 5.35 22.47 -16.48
CA ALA A 192 6.08 21.23 -16.16
C ALA A 192 7.52 21.11 -16.70
N ASP A 193 8.06 22.11 -17.41
CA ASP A 193 9.37 22.04 -18.09
C ASP A 193 10.46 22.94 -17.48
N ALA A 194 10.15 23.77 -16.46
CA ALA A 194 11.18 24.51 -15.72
C ALA A 194 11.54 23.79 -14.43
N PRO A 195 12.84 23.58 -14.11
CA PRO A 195 13.22 22.99 -12.84
C PRO A 195 12.67 23.84 -11.69
N ARG A 196 11.93 23.18 -10.79
CA ARG A 196 11.31 23.84 -9.64
C ARG A 196 12.41 24.51 -8.82
N PRO A 197 12.24 25.77 -8.39
CA PRO A 197 13.25 26.44 -7.58
C PRO A 197 13.44 25.68 -6.26
N LEU A 198 14.70 25.58 -5.81
CA LEU A 198 15.02 25.00 -4.51
C LEU A 198 14.43 25.84 -3.38
N ARG A 199 14.23 25.21 -2.21
CA ARG A 199 13.78 25.92 -1.01
C ARG A 199 14.76 27.03 -0.64
N PRO A 200 14.29 28.15 -0.05
CA PRO A 200 15.19 29.15 0.50
C PRO A 200 16.20 28.50 1.44
N ARG A 201 17.49 28.78 1.22
CA ARG A 201 18.55 28.23 2.06
C ARG A 201 18.37 28.70 3.50
N PRO A 202 18.44 27.80 4.50
CA PRO A 202 18.42 28.24 5.88
C PRO A 202 19.65 29.11 6.17
N ARG A 203 19.49 30.05 7.10
CA ARG A 203 20.63 30.82 7.63
C ARG A 203 20.94 30.30 9.02
N TRP A 204 22.20 29.96 9.26
CA TRP A 204 22.71 29.59 10.57
C TRP A 204 24.10 30.18 10.79
N ASN A 205 24.52 30.23 12.05
CA ASN A 205 25.82 30.71 12.49
C ASN A 205 26.65 29.57 13.12
N GLN A 206 27.84 29.91 13.62
CA GLN A 206 28.74 28.93 14.24
C GLN A 206 28.12 28.24 15.47
N ASP A 207 27.29 28.94 16.23
CA ASP A 207 26.66 28.42 17.46
C ASP A 207 25.62 27.32 17.18
N GLN A 208 25.18 27.21 15.93
CA GLN A 208 24.20 26.20 15.48
C GLN A 208 24.83 25.17 14.54
N ALA A 209 26.12 25.28 14.20
CA ALA A 209 26.77 24.44 13.20
C ALA A 209 26.64 22.95 13.52
N TRP A 210 26.80 22.57 14.79
CA TRP A 210 26.67 21.19 15.28
C TRP A 210 25.31 20.56 14.96
N HIS A 211 24.21 21.34 14.97
CA HIS A 211 22.87 20.88 14.65
C HIS A 211 22.76 20.57 13.15
N TRP A 212 23.20 21.50 12.29
CA TRP A 212 23.16 21.34 10.84
C TRP A 212 24.11 20.24 10.33
N GLU A 213 25.26 20.08 10.97
CA GLU A 213 26.15 18.92 10.76
C GLU A 213 25.44 17.62 11.14
N GLY A 214 24.70 17.62 12.25
CA GLY A 214 23.85 16.49 12.64
C GLY A 214 22.83 16.14 11.57
N LEU A 215 22.08 17.13 11.06
CA LEU A 215 21.08 16.88 10.02
C LEU A 215 21.69 16.27 8.74
N ARG A 216 22.91 16.66 8.36
CA ARG A 216 23.63 16.08 7.21
C ARG A 216 24.02 14.63 7.43
N GLU A 217 24.33 14.27 8.67
CA GLU A 217 24.57 12.88 9.10
C GLU A 217 23.26 12.15 9.45
N ARG A 218 22.08 12.75 9.18
CA ARG A 218 20.76 12.22 9.54
C ARG A 218 20.60 11.95 11.04
N GLU A 219 21.21 12.81 11.85
CA GLU A 219 21.10 12.84 13.31
C GLU A 219 20.33 14.08 13.77
N LEU A 220 19.25 13.88 14.52
CA LEU A 220 18.52 15.01 15.12
C LEU A 220 19.17 15.41 16.44
N ARG A 221 20.18 16.29 16.37
CA ARG A 221 20.90 16.73 17.58
C ARG A 221 20.13 17.83 18.32
N ILE A 222 19.98 17.67 19.64
CA ILE A 222 19.29 18.61 20.55
C ILE A 222 20.28 19.14 21.60
N GLN A 223 20.25 20.45 21.85
CA GLN A 223 21.16 21.10 22.78
C GLN A 223 20.88 20.62 24.20
N ARG A 224 21.95 20.33 24.94
CA ARG A 224 21.91 19.98 26.36
C ARG A 224 22.89 20.84 27.14
N PHE A 225 22.42 21.48 28.21
CA PHE A 225 23.33 22.17 29.14
C PHE A 225 24.04 21.16 30.05
N VAL A 226 25.36 21.29 30.19
CA VAL A 226 26.20 20.27 30.86
C VAL A 226 26.01 20.30 32.38
N ASP A 227 25.70 21.46 32.94
CA ASP A 227 25.60 21.69 34.38
C ASP A 227 24.34 21.09 35.01
N ASP A 228 23.21 21.08 34.29
CA ASP A 228 21.92 20.61 34.80
C ASP A 228 21.22 19.56 33.92
N GLY A 229 21.76 19.27 32.73
CA GLY A 229 21.19 18.33 31.77
C GLY A 229 19.97 18.85 31.02
N THR A 230 19.62 20.14 31.14
CA THR A 230 18.43 20.72 30.51
C THR A 230 18.54 20.65 28.99
N LEU A 231 17.51 20.09 28.35
CA LEU A 231 17.39 20.05 26.90
C LEU A 231 16.64 21.28 26.38
N VAL A 232 17.16 21.91 25.32
CA VAL A 232 16.58 23.13 24.76
C VAL A 232 16.47 23.06 23.24
N HIS A 233 15.30 23.44 22.72
CA HIS A 233 15.06 23.71 21.31
C HIS A 233 14.06 24.88 21.17
N PRO A 234 14.31 25.89 20.30
CA PRO A 234 15.51 26.07 19.47
C PRO A 234 16.78 26.35 20.30
N PRO A 235 18.00 26.13 19.76
CA PRO A 235 19.24 26.38 20.50
C PRO A 235 19.37 27.82 21.02
N VAL A 236 19.86 27.98 22.25
CA VAL A 236 20.08 29.26 22.93
C VAL A 236 21.53 29.38 23.41
N THR A 237 22.01 30.61 23.62
CA THR A 237 23.41 30.86 24.00
C THR A 237 23.73 30.60 25.47
N ALA A 238 22.71 30.65 26.35
CA ALA A 238 22.88 30.40 27.78
C ALA A 238 21.61 29.77 28.37
N ASN A 239 21.78 28.95 29.39
CA ASN A 239 20.70 28.27 30.07
C ASN A 239 19.75 29.29 30.72
N PRO A 240 18.42 29.23 30.48
CA PRO A 240 17.47 30.18 31.08
C PRO A 240 17.40 30.12 32.62
N GLY A 241 17.71 28.97 33.22
CA GLY A 241 17.70 28.76 34.67
C GLY A 241 19.04 29.08 35.33
N THR A 242 20.13 28.52 34.81
CA THR A 242 21.46 28.61 35.45
C THR A 242 22.39 29.67 34.85
N GLN A 243 22.06 30.20 33.66
CA GLN A 243 22.90 31.09 32.85
C GLN A 243 24.24 30.47 32.40
N SER A 244 24.42 29.16 32.57
CA SER A 244 25.55 28.43 32.02
C SER A 244 25.62 28.60 30.50
N THR A 245 26.84 28.79 29.99
CA THR A 245 27.14 28.78 28.55
C THR A 245 27.74 27.45 28.10
N ASP A 246 27.95 26.51 29.02
CA ASP A 246 28.55 25.22 28.74
C ASP A 246 27.44 24.24 28.33
N TYR A 247 27.43 23.89 27.05
CA TYR A 247 26.48 22.94 26.49
C TYR A 247 27.18 21.92 25.58
N ASP A 248 26.57 20.76 25.47
CA ASP A 248 26.81 19.77 24.43
C ASP A 248 25.48 19.44 23.72
N TRP A 249 25.38 18.26 23.12
CA TRP A 249 24.14 17.78 22.51
C TRP A 249 23.91 16.30 22.77
N ILE A 250 22.65 15.90 22.67
CA ILE A 250 22.25 14.51 22.52
C ILE A 250 21.75 14.27 21.09
N VAL A 251 21.81 13.03 20.61
CA VAL A 251 21.08 12.61 19.42
C VAL A 251 19.71 12.14 19.86
N ALA A 252 18.65 12.82 19.43
CA ALA A 252 17.28 12.43 19.73
C ALA A 252 16.92 11.14 19.00
N SER A 253 15.96 10.40 19.56
CA SER A 253 15.33 9.22 18.98
C SER A 253 14.73 9.47 17.59
N GLY A 254 14.39 10.73 17.29
CA GLY A 254 13.65 11.10 16.11
C GLY A 254 12.16 10.80 16.20
N ARG A 255 11.66 10.38 17.37
CA ARG A 255 10.24 10.09 17.62
C ARG A 255 9.59 11.21 18.39
N GLY A 256 8.29 11.40 18.16
CA GLY A 256 7.51 12.40 18.87
C GLY A 256 6.01 12.27 18.61
N SER A 257 5.25 13.24 19.08
CA SER A 257 3.82 13.36 18.84
C SER A 257 3.45 14.73 18.29
N LEU A 258 2.41 14.78 17.46
CA LEU A 258 1.92 16.05 16.92
C LEU A 258 1.28 16.89 18.04
N TYR A 259 1.94 17.96 18.49
CA TYR A 259 1.40 18.84 19.52
C TYR A 259 0.38 19.84 18.97
N SER A 260 0.68 20.47 17.82
CA SER A 260 -0.24 21.35 17.09
C SER A 260 0.21 21.51 15.63
N TYR A 261 -0.64 22.05 14.76
CA TYR A 261 -0.25 22.34 13.38
C TYR A 261 -1.03 23.52 12.79
N THR A 262 -0.50 24.06 11.69
CA THR A 262 -1.19 25.01 10.82
C THR A 262 -0.91 24.68 9.35
N VAL A 263 -1.82 25.10 8.47
CA VAL A 263 -1.72 24.85 7.02
C VAL A 263 -1.80 26.19 6.28
N PRO A 264 -0.66 26.87 6.05
CA PRO A 264 -0.64 28.12 5.30
C PRO A 264 -1.16 27.90 3.87
N ARG A 265 -2.22 28.61 3.49
CA ARG A 265 -2.84 28.47 2.15
C ARG A 265 -2.32 29.47 1.13
N HIS A 266 -2.06 30.72 1.52
CA HIS A 266 -1.60 31.78 0.62
C HIS A 266 -0.63 32.76 1.31
N PRO A 267 0.32 33.39 0.57
CA PRO A 267 0.66 33.08 -0.82
C PRO A 267 1.42 31.75 -0.92
N GLN A 268 1.24 31.03 -2.03
CA GLN A 268 2.02 29.84 -2.31
C GLN A 268 3.38 30.23 -2.90
N VAL A 269 4.44 29.55 -2.46
CA VAL A 269 5.82 29.77 -2.91
C VAL A 269 6.22 28.57 -3.76
N PRO A 270 6.68 28.75 -5.01
CA PRO A 270 6.93 27.64 -5.94
C PRO A 270 7.89 26.56 -5.43
N ALA A 271 8.78 26.91 -4.49
CA ALA A 271 9.77 26.00 -3.92
C ALA A 271 9.21 25.00 -2.88
N PHE A 272 7.93 25.08 -2.54
CA PHE A 272 7.27 24.20 -1.58
C PHE A 272 6.16 23.37 -2.24
N ASP A 273 5.90 22.22 -1.64
CA ASP A 273 4.75 21.37 -1.94
C ASP A 273 3.57 21.76 -1.05
N TYR A 274 2.37 21.65 -1.63
CA TYR A 274 1.11 22.02 -0.97
C TYR A 274 0.15 20.82 -0.94
N PRO A 275 -0.68 20.67 0.12
CA PRO A 275 -0.79 21.54 1.29
C PRO A 275 0.47 21.52 2.17
N LEU A 276 0.97 22.71 2.53
CA LEU A 276 2.16 22.84 3.37
C LEU A 276 1.73 22.71 4.83
N ILE A 277 1.97 21.56 5.45
CA ILE A 277 1.64 21.34 6.86
C ILE A 277 2.84 21.76 7.70
N VAL A 278 2.65 22.76 8.56
CA VAL A 278 3.65 23.20 9.54
C VAL A 278 3.22 22.67 10.91
N GLY A 279 3.95 21.67 11.39
CA GLY A 279 3.68 21.01 12.68
C GLY A 279 4.60 21.54 13.78
N LEU A 280 4.08 21.58 14.99
CA LEU A 280 4.85 21.62 16.23
C LEU A 280 4.85 20.19 16.78
N VAL A 281 6.01 19.55 16.81
CA VAL A 281 6.17 18.16 17.27
C VAL A 281 6.80 18.19 18.66
N GLU A 282 6.19 17.49 19.61
CA GLU A 282 6.78 17.24 20.93
C GLU A 282 7.57 15.92 20.85
N LEU A 283 8.90 16.02 20.92
CA LEU A 283 9.79 14.86 20.86
C LEU A 283 9.69 14.05 22.15
N GLU A 284 10.06 12.77 22.10
CA GLU A 284 10.08 11.89 23.29
C GLU A 284 11.03 12.43 24.39
N GLU A 285 12.03 13.23 24.02
CA GLU A 285 12.94 13.91 24.94
C GLU A 285 12.33 15.16 25.63
N GLY A 286 11.09 15.54 25.28
CA GLY A 286 10.32 16.59 25.95
C GLY A 286 10.47 18.01 25.39
N VAL A 287 11.31 18.21 24.37
CA VAL A 287 11.40 19.48 23.64
C VAL A 287 10.42 19.54 22.48
N ARG A 288 10.03 20.75 22.06
CA ARG A 288 9.14 20.96 20.91
C ARG A 288 9.88 21.54 19.73
N MET A 289 9.57 21.06 18.54
CA MET A 289 10.25 21.42 17.29
C MET A 289 9.25 21.78 16.20
N VAL A 290 9.49 22.90 15.52
CA VAL A 290 8.74 23.28 14.32
C VAL A 290 9.32 22.54 13.12
N THR A 291 8.46 21.92 12.33
CA THR A 291 8.85 21.11 11.17
C THR A 291 7.73 21.03 10.13
N ASN A 292 8.01 20.45 8.96
CA ASN A 292 6.96 20.06 8.03
C ASN A 292 6.45 18.66 8.34
N ILE A 293 5.13 18.48 8.35
CA ILE A 293 4.54 17.14 8.33
C ILE A 293 4.32 16.72 6.89
N VAL A 294 4.88 15.57 6.50
CA VAL A 294 4.78 15.01 5.14
C VAL A 294 4.17 13.60 5.18
N GLY A 295 3.74 13.11 4.02
CA GLY A 295 3.14 11.78 3.92
C GLY A 295 1.74 11.67 4.54
N ALA A 296 1.07 12.79 4.80
CA ALA A 296 -0.32 12.86 5.27
C ALA A 296 -1.01 14.12 4.74
N THR A 297 -2.34 14.09 4.62
CA THR A 297 -3.17 15.27 4.33
C THR A 297 -3.64 15.95 5.62
N PRO A 298 -4.01 17.25 5.58
CA PRO A 298 -4.50 17.95 6.76
C PRO A 298 -5.67 17.28 7.49
N GLU A 299 -6.54 16.59 6.76
CA GLU A 299 -7.75 15.92 7.27
C GLU A 299 -7.44 14.61 8.00
N GLN A 300 -6.24 14.05 7.75
CA GLN A 300 -5.74 12.83 8.38
C GLN A 300 -4.97 13.10 9.67
N LEU A 301 -4.68 14.37 10.00
CA LEU A 301 -3.91 14.71 11.20
C LEU A 301 -4.77 14.71 12.45
N GLU A 302 -4.21 14.16 13.52
CA GLU A 302 -4.80 14.14 14.86
C GLU A 302 -3.76 14.61 15.86
N ILE A 303 -4.15 15.49 16.78
CA ILE A 303 -3.27 15.93 17.86
C ILE A 303 -2.93 14.72 18.74
N GLY A 304 -1.65 14.58 19.06
CA GLY A 304 -1.11 13.43 19.78
C GLY A 304 -0.71 12.26 18.88
N MET A 305 -0.98 12.30 17.57
CA MET A 305 -0.59 11.19 16.68
C MET A 305 0.94 10.99 16.69
N PRO A 306 1.42 9.73 16.68
CA PRO A 306 2.84 9.44 16.69
C PRO A 306 3.48 9.83 15.36
N LEU A 307 4.64 10.48 15.44
CA LEU A 307 5.42 10.93 14.30
C LEU A 307 6.87 10.44 14.43
N GLU A 308 7.51 10.26 13.29
CA GLU A 308 8.94 9.95 13.19
C GLU A 308 9.63 10.92 12.23
N VAL A 309 10.90 11.18 12.50
CA VAL A 309 11.73 12.04 11.67
C VAL A 309 11.97 11.39 10.31
N CYS A 310 11.90 12.20 9.28
CA CYS A 310 12.33 11.89 7.93
C CYS A 310 13.14 13.07 7.38
N TRP A 311 13.78 12.87 6.24
CA TRP A 311 14.84 13.75 5.77
C TRP A 311 14.54 14.27 4.38
N LEU A 312 14.75 15.57 4.18
CA LEU A 312 14.70 16.21 2.88
C LEU A 312 16.07 16.77 2.54
N ASP A 313 16.74 16.18 1.55
CA ASP A 313 17.95 16.72 0.95
C ASP A 313 17.55 17.88 0.02
N SER A 314 17.51 19.08 0.59
CA SER A 314 17.00 20.28 -0.10
C SER A 314 18.04 20.89 -1.04
N HIS A 315 19.32 20.64 -0.80
CA HIS A 315 20.48 21.04 -1.61
C HIS A 315 21.58 19.98 -1.40
N ASP A 316 22.60 19.96 -2.26
CA ASP A 316 23.77 19.06 -2.12
C ASP A 316 24.42 19.09 -0.73
N ASP A 317 24.28 20.21 -0.02
CA ASP A 317 24.89 20.47 1.27
C ASP A 317 23.90 20.77 2.40
N VAL A 318 22.59 20.64 2.16
CA VAL A 318 21.56 20.98 3.16
C VAL A 318 20.52 19.87 3.25
N THR A 319 20.52 19.18 4.39
CA THR A 319 19.46 18.24 4.79
C THR A 319 18.57 18.91 5.83
N LEU A 320 17.26 18.80 5.67
CA LEU A 320 16.25 19.31 6.59
C LEU A 320 15.57 18.14 7.31
N HIS A 321 15.26 18.31 8.59
CA HIS A 321 14.33 17.44 9.29
C HIS A 321 12.90 17.74 8.83
N GLN A 322 12.17 16.68 8.56
CA GLN A 322 10.72 16.66 8.41
C GLN A 322 10.17 15.58 9.34
N PHE A 323 8.86 15.57 9.55
CA PHE A 323 8.22 14.48 10.28
C PHE A 323 7.13 13.87 9.42
N ARG A 324 6.93 12.57 9.57
CA ARG A 324 5.82 11.83 8.94
C ARG A 324 5.12 11.01 10.01
N PRO A 325 3.88 10.55 9.75
CA PRO A 325 3.23 9.57 10.62
C PRO A 325 4.18 8.40 10.90
N ALA A 326 4.33 8.02 12.17
CA ALA A 326 5.14 6.86 12.50
C ALA A 326 4.46 5.58 11.98
N ALA A 327 5.23 4.62 11.50
CA ALA A 327 4.67 3.32 11.16
C ALA A 327 4.03 2.70 12.43
N PRO A 328 2.76 2.26 12.36
CA PRO A 328 2.10 1.68 13.52
C PRO A 328 2.74 0.33 13.84
N GLY A 329 2.92 0.07 15.13
CA GLY A 329 3.23 -1.29 15.58
C GLY A 329 2.04 -2.21 15.37
N ARG A 330 2.31 -3.51 15.20
CA ARG A 330 1.27 -4.52 15.24
C ARG A 330 0.55 -4.52 16.58
N ARG A 331 -0.77 -4.69 16.57
CA ARG A 331 -1.58 -4.92 17.76
C ARG A 331 -1.26 -6.28 18.40
N ALA A 332 -1.03 -6.30 19.72
CA ALA A 332 -0.71 -7.52 20.47
C ALA A 332 -1.91 -8.47 20.70
N GLY A 333 -3.14 -7.98 20.54
CA GLY A 333 -4.38 -8.76 20.65
C GLY A 333 -5.26 -8.58 19.41
N THR A 334 -6.40 -9.25 19.37
CA THR A 334 -7.38 -9.09 18.27
C THR A 334 -8.58 -8.31 18.75
N LEU A 335 -8.96 -7.28 17.99
CA LEU A 335 -10.18 -6.51 18.21
C LEU A 335 -11.40 -7.42 18.08
N THR A 336 -12.38 -7.17 18.93
CA THR A 336 -13.74 -7.69 18.80
C THR A 336 -14.62 -6.70 18.05
N HIS A 337 -15.74 -7.16 17.47
CA HIS A 337 -16.67 -6.25 16.79
C HIS A 337 -17.27 -5.18 17.71
N HIS A 338 -17.27 -5.40 19.04
CA HIS A 338 -17.74 -4.42 20.04
C HIS A 338 -16.76 -3.27 20.30
N GLU A 339 -15.49 -3.44 19.93
CA GLU A 339 -14.43 -2.43 20.11
C GLU A 339 -14.28 -1.50 18.89
N VAL A 340 -15.11 -1.68 17.86
CA VAL A 340 -15.06 -0.90 16.63
C VAL A 340 -16.41 -0.24 16.31
N ALA A 341 -16.35 0.97 15.80
CA ALA A 341 -17.49 1.73 15.34
C ALA A 341 -17.28 2.27 13.93
N VAL A 342 -18.38 2.48 13.19
CA VAL A 342 -18.33 3.16 11.89
C VAL A 342 -17.72 4.55 12.06
N GLY A 343 -16.71 4.85 11.27
CA GLY A 343 -15.93 6.08 11.35
C GLY A 343 -14.60 5.95 12.07
N ASP A 344 -14.35 4.86 12.80
CA ASP A 344 -13.05 4.62 13.45
C ASP A 344 -11.94 4.58 12.41
N ARG A 345 -10.90 5.37 12.64
CA ARG A 345 -9.77 5.54 11.74
C ARG A 345 -8.68 4.53 12.05
N LEU A 346 -8.14 3.93 11.00
CA LEU A 346 -6.95 3.10 11.12
C LEU A 346 -5.71 4.01 11.18
N PRO A 347 -4.66 3.63 11.94
CA PRO A 347 -3.41 4.38 11.98
C PRO A 347 -2.81 4.52 10.58
N LEU A 348 -2.32 5.72 10.26
CA LEU A 348 -1.57 5.95 9.03
C LEU A 348 -0.31 5.09 9.02
N CYS A 349 0.00 4.47 7.89
CA CYS A 349 1.19 3.63 7.76
C CYS A 349 1.96 4.05 6.49
N PRO A 350 3.05 4.82 6.61
CA PRO A 350 3.95 5.05 5.48
C PRO A 350 4.71 3.77 5.15
N ILE A 351 4.81 3.48 3.86
CA ILE A 351 5.53 2.33 3.30
C ILE A 351 6.50 2.88 2.27
N GLU A 352 7.79 2.68 2.51
CA GLU A 352 8.82 3.03 1.53
C GLU A 352 8.85 2.02 0.40
N ILE A 353 8.65 2.52 -0.81
CA ILE A 353 8.70 1.71 -2.02
C ILE A 353 10.17 1.63 -2.43
N THR A 354 10.81 0.52 -2.11
CA THR A 354 12.20 0.26 -2.49
C THR A 354 12.26 -0.70 -3.67
N THR A 355 13.37 -0.69 -4.42
CA THR A 355 13.63 -1.74 -5.42
C THR A 355 13.56 -3.14 -4.78
N ARG A 356 14.05 -3.28 -3.55
CA ARG A 356 13.96 -4.53 -2.79
C ARG A 356 12.52 -4.96 -2.60
N LEU A 357 11.65 -4.06 -2.12
CA LEU A 357 10.23 -4.35 -1.94
C LEU A 357 9.62 -4.84 -3.26
N VAL A 358 9.69 -4.01 -4.31
CA VAL A 358 9.08 -4.30 -5.63
C VAL A 358 9.53 -5.65 -6.20
N VAL A 359 10.83 -5.90 -6.23
CA VAL A 359 11.37 -7.13 -6.83
C VAL A 359 11.07 -8.36 -5.96
N SER A 360 11.29 -8.27 -4.64
CA SER A 360 11.09 -9.42 -3.75
C SER A 360 9.63 -9.86 -3.70
N THR A 361 8.68 -8.90 -3.67
CA THR A 361 7.25 -9.22 -3.62
C THR A 361 6.71 -9.67 -4.97
N ALA A 362 7.24 -9.18 -6.11
CA ALA A 362 6.89 -9.71 -7.42
C ALA A 362 7.30 -11.19 -7.55
N LEU A 363 8.52 -11.53 -7.12
CA LEU A 363 8.98 -12.93 -7.12
C LEU A 363 8.19 -13.80 -6.14
N ALA A 364 7.92 -13.30 -4.93
CA ALA A 364 7.18 -14.04 -3.92
C ALA A 364 5.72 -14.28 -4.32
N THR A 365 5.10 -13.32 -5.02
CA THR A 365 3.73 -13.46 -5.56
C THR A 365 3.69 -14.19 -6.90
N ARG A 366 4.84 -14.65 -7.41
CA ARG A 366 5.00 -15.37 -8.69
C ARG A 366 4.51 -14.57 -9.91
N ASP A 367 4.49 -13.25 -9.79
CA ASP A 367 4.19 -12.36 -10.90
C ASP A 367 5.49 -11.98 -11.59
N HIS A 368 5.81 -12.78 -12.60
CA HIS A 368 7.05 -12.68 -13.34
C HIS A 368 6.94 -11.77 -14.58
N GLN A 369 6.00 -10.82 -14.60
CA GLN A 369 6.04 -9.76 -15.62
C GLN A 369 7.32 -8.93 -15.45
N ASP A 370 8.06 -8.75 -16.55
CA ASP A 370 9.35 -8.08 -16.61
C ASP A 370 9.34 -6.67 -15.99
N VAL A 371 8.24 -5.92 -16.12
CA VAL A 371 8.08 -4.55 -15.59
C VAL A 371 8.24 -4.40 -14.07
N HIS A 372 8.26 -5.51 -13.33
CA HIS A 372 8.44 -5.52 -11.88
C HIS A 372 9.88 -5.82 -11.45
N HIS A 373 10.75 -6.24 -12.36
CA HIS A 373 12.12 -6.68 -12.02
C HIS A 373 13.18 -6.42 -13.09
N ASP A 374 12.79 -5.94 -14.27
CA ASP A 374 13.66 -5.50 -15.36
C ASP A 374 13.34 -4.03 -15.67
N ARG A 375 14.28 -3.15 -15.28
CA ARG A 375 14.16 -1.71 -15.46
C ARG A 375 14.15 -1.31 -16.93
N ASP A 376 14.98 -1.95 -17.75
CA ASP A 376 15.09 -1.60 -19.17
C ASP A 376 13.80 -1.98 -19.90
N ALA A 377 13.21 -3.14 -19.56
CA ALA A 377 11.91 -3.55 -20.07
C ALA A 377 10.78 -2.62 -19.63
N ALA A 378 10.78 -2.16 -18.36
CA ALA A 378 9.81 -1.21 -17.85
C ALA A 378 9.90 0.15 -18.58
N VAL A 379 11.11 0.69 -18.72
CA VAL A 379 11.37 1.95 -19.43
C VAL A 379 11.00 1.84 -20.91
N ALA A 380 11.32 0.72 -21.56
CA ALA A 380 10.91 0.48 -22.95
C ALA A 380 9.39 0.46 -23.14
N LYS A 381 8.62 0.17 -22.07
CA LYS A 381 7.15 0.22 -22.04
C LYS A 381 6.59 1.56 -21.54
N GLY A 382 7.45 2.56 -21.32
CA GLY A 382 7.07 3.95 -21.07
C GLY A 382 6.95 4.35 -19.61
N THR A 383 7.43 3.53 -18.65
CA THR A 383 7.51 3.92 -17.24
C THR A 383 8.87 4.54 -16.90
N SER A 384 8.99 5.25 -15.78
CA SER A 384 10.26 5.84 -15.32
C SER A 384 11.21 4.82 -14.69
N ASP A 385 10.66 3.77 -14.11
CA ASP A 385 11.37 2.65 -13.48
C ASP A 385 10.45 1.41 -13.42
N ILE A 386 10.93 0.32 -12.81
CA ILE A 386 10.06 -0.78 -12.37
C ILE A 386 8.95 -0.23 -11.45
N PHE A 387 7.82 -0.92 -11.39
CA PHE A 387 6.71 -0.51 -10.53
C PHE A 387 6.09 -1.69 -9.79
N MET A 388 5.48 -1.37 -8.64
CA MET A 388 4.85 -2.35 -7.77
C MET A 388 3.62 -2.99 -8.41
N ASN A 389 3.52 -4.32 -8.33
CA ASN A 389 2.38 -5.04 -8.86
C ASN A 389 1.17 -5.02 -7.92
N ILE A 390 -0.01 -5.34 -8.46
CA ILE A 390 -1.28 -5.33 -7.74
C ILE A 390 -1.33 -6.37 -6.60
N LEU A 391 -0.61 -7.49 -6.74
CA LEU A 391 -0.54 -8.54 -5.72
C LEU A 391 0.19 -8.05 -4.47
N THR A 392 1.23 -7.22 -4.65
CA THR A 392 1.93 -6.54 -3.56
C THR A 392 1.01 -5.55 -2.87
N SER A 393 0.28 -4.71 -3.64
CA SER A 393 -0.71 -3.79 -3.09
C SER A 393 -1.77 -4.52 -2.25
N THR A 394 -2.25 -5.66 -2.74
CA THR A 394 -3.19 -6.54 -2.03
C THR A 394 -2.61 -7.05 -0.72
N GLY A 395 -1.39 -7.60 -0.76
CA GLY A 395 -0.70 -8.14 0.42
C GLY A 395 -0.42 -7.09 1.49
N LEU A 396 0.06 -5.90 1.09
CA LEU A 396 0.32 -4.79 2.00
C LEU A 396 -0.97 -4.24 2.64
N ALA A 397 -2.07 -4.17 1.89
CA ALA A 397 -3.37 -3.79 2.44
C ALA A 397 -3.87 -4.82 3.46
N ALA A 398 -3.80 -6.11 3.14
CA ALA A 398 -4.18 -7.18 4.07
C ALA A 398 -3.33 -7.16 5.34
N ARG A 399 -2.00 -7.03 5.21
CA ARG A 399 -1.07 -6.92 6.35
C ARG A 399 -1.41 -5.73 7.24
N TRP A 400 -1.55 -4.53 6.66
CA TRP A 400 -1.83 -3.32 7.43
C TRP A 400 -3.18 -3.38 8.17
N ILE A 401 -4.23 -3.93 7.53
CA ILE A 401 -5.51 -4.16 8.19
C ILE A 401 -5.37 -5.21 9.29
N GLY A 402 -4.59 -6.28 9.04
CA GLY A 402 -4.26 -7.31 10.03
C GLY A 402 -3.50 -6.77 11.23
N ASP A 403 -2.54 -5.88 11.04
CA ASP A 403 -1.77 -5.26 12.12
C ASP A 403 -2.65 -4.34 12.99
N TRP A 404 -3.65 -3.68 12.39
CA TRP A 404 -4.64 -2.88 13.13
C TRP A 404 -5.66 -3.75 13.86
N ALA A 405 -6.20 -4.77 13.20
CA ALA A 405 -7.25 -5.64 13.74
C ALA A 405 -6.70 -6.66 14.76
N GLY A 406 -5.48 -7.13 14.56
CA GLY A 406 -4.83 -8.20 15.32
C GLY A 406 -4.84 -9.56 14.61
N ASP A 407 -3.98 -10.46 15.06
CA ASP A 407 -3.65 -11.71 14.36
C ASP A 407 -4.86 -12.65 14.13
N GLY A 408 -5.90 -12.57 14.96
CA GLY A 408 -7.13 -13.37 14.89
C GLY A 408 -8.17 -12.92 13.88
N VAL A 409 -7.93 -11.82 13.16
CA VAL A 409 -8.85 -11.34 12.13
C VAL A 409 -8.98 -12.36 10.99
N VAL A 410 -10.22 -12.57 10.52
CA VAL A 410 -10.49 -13.42 9.36
C VAL A 410 -10.98 -12.55 8.20
N PHE A 411 -10.35 -12.64 7.04
CA PHE A 411 -10.79 -11.94 5.83
C PHE A 411 -11.80 -12.78 5.06
N GLU A 412 -12.95 -12.17 4.70
CA GLU A 412 -13.94 -12.76 3.78
C GLU A 412 -13.81 -12.19 2.37
N GLY A 413 -13.23 -11.01 2.23
CA GLY A 413 -12.94 -10.44 0.93
C GLY A 413 -12.07 -9.20 0.99
N LEU A 414 -11.42 -8.93 -0.13
CA LEU A 414 -10.52 -7.79 -0.32
C LEU A 414 -10.65 -7.28 -1.75
N SER A 415 -11.18 -6.07 -1.88
CA SER A 415 -11.42 -5.38 -3.14
C SER A 415 -10.49 -4.19 -3.24
N LEU A 416 -9.82 -4.04 -4.38
CA LEU A 416 -9.03 -2.84 -4.64
C LEU A 416 -9.06 -2.44 -6.12
N GLY A 417 -8.95 -1.14 -6.35
CA GLY A 417 -8.70 -0.50 -7.63
C GLY A 417 -7.35 0.19 -7.62
N LEU A 418 -6.60 0.09 -8.72
CA LEU A 418 -5.34 0.79 -8.93
C LEU A 418 -5.56 2.15 -9.59
N GLY A 419 -4.78 3.14 -9.14
CA GLY A 419 -4.67 4.47 -9.70
C GLY A 419 -3.27 4.74 -10.23
N VAL A 420 -2.54 5.64 -9.58
CA VAL A 420 -1.16 6.00 -9.99
C VAL A 420 -0.16 4.89 -9.64
N PRO A 421 0.94 4.72 -10.38
CA PRO A 421 1.93 3.70 -10.07
C PRO A 421 2.73 4.05 -8.80
N ASN A 422 3.34 3.02 -8.20
CA ASN A 422 4.37 3.15 -7.17
C ASN A 422 5.71 2.69 -7.75
N HIS A 423 6.73 3.55 -7.67
CA HIS A 423 8.08 3.30 -8.13
C HIS A 423 9.08 3.27 -6.97
N PRO A 424 10.24 2.61 -7.13
CA PRO A 424 11.33 2.76 -6.18
C PRO A 424 11.67 4.23 -5.89
N GLY A 425 11.76 4.59 -4.61
CA GLY A 425 11.96 5.95 -4.13
C GLY A 425 10.67 6.65 -3.67
N ASP A 426 9.51 6.12 -4.03
CA ASP A 426 8.24 6.64 -3.52
C ASP A 426 8.03 6.26 -2.05
N THR A 427 7.19 7.04 -1.37
CA THR A 427 6.54 6.62 -0.13
C THR A 427 5.04 6.56 -0.37
N MET A 428 4.44 5.40 -0.10
CA MET A 428 2.99 5.22 -0.11
C MET A 428 2.48 5.23 1.33
N THR A 429 1.55 6.12 1.68
CA THR A 429 0.89 6.10 2.98
C THR A 429 -0.46 5.41 2.88
N MET A 430 -0.64 4.35 3.68
CA MET A 430 -1.93 3.71 3.90
C MET A 430 -2.78 4.53 4.88
N SER A 431 -4.06 4.66 4.58
CA SER A 431 -5.07 5.32 5.40
C SER A 431 -6.42 4.66 5.19
N GLY A 432 -7.32 4.77 6.17
CA GLY A 432 -8.65 4.17 6.05
C GLY A 432 -9.48 4.29 7.31
N SER A 433 -10.71 3.82 7.23
CA SER A 433 -11.65 3.80 8.34
C SER A 433 -12.65 2.68 8.22
N VAL A 434 -13.25 2.31 9.34
CA VAL A 434 -14.39 1.41 9.40
C VAL A 434 -15.57 2.08 8.69
N ALA A 435 -16.04 1.45 7.61
CA ALA A 435 -17.14 1.91 6.77
C ALA A 435 -18.48 1.26 7.13
N GLY A 436 -18.47 0.09 7.77
CA GLY A 436 -19.67 -0.63 8.17
C GLY A 436 -19.38 -1.70 9.21
N VAL A 437 -20.36 -2.00 10.06
CA VAL A 437 -20.35 -3.10 11.03
C VAL A 437 -21.71 -3.79 10.95
N ASP A 438 -21.72 -5.09 10.64
CA ASP A 438 -22.90 -5.94 10.52
C ASP A 438 -22.65 -7.29 11.22
N GLY A 439 -23.16 -7.45 12.44
CA GLY A 439 -22.77 -8.55 13.31
C GLY A 439 -21.27 -8.55 13.60
N ASP A 440 -20.62 -9.70 13.41
CA ASP A 440 -19.16 -9.83 13.52
C ASP A 440 -18.39 -9.33 12.28
N THR A 441 -19.10 -9.03 11.18
CA THR A 441 -18.46 -8.60 9.92
C THR A 441 -18.27 -7.09 9.91
N VAL A 442 -17.02 -6.66 9.74
CA VAL A 442 -16.59 -5.26 9.66
C VAL A 442 -16.12 -4.99 8.24
N THR A 443 -16.62 -3.90 7.65
CA THR A 443 -16.12 -3.40 6.36
C THR A 443 -15.16 -2.26 6.61
N VAL A 444 -13.90 -2.41 6.19
CA VAL A 444 -12.88 -1.35 6.25
C VAL A 444 -12.70 -0.77 4.86
N SER A 445 -12.81 0.56 4.72
CA SER A 445 -12.43 1.27 3.49
C SER A 445 -11.01 1.80 3.62
N PHE A 446 -10.23 1.77 2.54
CA PHE A 446 -8.84 2.20 2.58
C PHE A 446 -8.35 2.86 1.29
N THR A 447 -7.28 3.64 1.43
CA THR A 447 -6.51 4.24 0.36
C THR A 447 -5.02 4.14 0.67
N GLY A 448 -4.22 3.73 -0.31
CA GLY A 448 -2.77 3.89 -0.32
C GLY A 448 -2.41 4.99 -1.30
N ALA A 449 -1.82 6.09 -0.83
CA ALA A 449 -1.50 7.25 -1.67
C ALA A 449 -0.01 7.60 -1.63
N ASN A 450 0.53 8.01 -2.77
CA ASN A 450 1.88 8.55 -2.91
C ASN A 450 1.82 10.01 -3.42
N SER A 451 2.97 10.58 -3.78
CA SER A 451 3.08 11.96 -4.27
C SER A 451 2.32 12.25 -5.56
N LEU A 452 1.98 11.21 -6.35
CA LEU A 452 1.21 11.32 -7.59
C LEU A 452 -0.30 11.22 -7.38
N GLY A 453 -0.75 10.75 -6.21
CA GLY A 453 -2.16 10.56 -5.87
C GLY A 453 -2.45 9.18 -5.25
N ALA A 454 -3.70 8.74 -5.34
CA ALA A 454 -4.10 7.41 -4.84
C ALA A 454 -3.52 6.31 -5.74
N HIS A 455 -2.58 5.53 -5.21
CA HIS A 455 -2.06 4.33 -5.86
C HIS A 455 -3.09 3.19 -5.82
N MET A 456 -3.74 3.01 -4.67
CA MET A 456 -4.84 2.07 -4.52
C MET A 456 -5.97 2.68 -3.70
N THR A 457 -7.21 2.31 -4.04
CA THR A 457 -8.40 2.51 -3.20
C THR A 457 -9.14 1.19 -3.09
N GLY A 458 -9.78 0.92 -1.97
CA GLY A 458 -10.40 -0.39 -1.78
C GLY A 458 -11.22 -0.54 -0.52
N SER A 459 -11.72 -1.76 -0.33
CA SER A 459 -12.38 -2.18 0.88
C SER A 459 -12.04 -3.63 1.22
N ALA A 460 -12.06 -3.95 2.52
CA ALA A 460 -11.94 -5.30 3.03
C ALA A 460 -13.17 -5.64 3.85
N ARG A 461 -13.66 -6.87 3.72
CA ARG A 461 -14.61 -7.46 4.67
C ARG A 461 -13.84 -8.41 5.57
N ILE A 462 -13.86 -8.11 6.86
CA ILE A 462 -13.17 -8.87 7.89
C ILE A 462 -14.17 -9.30 8.97
N VAL A 463 -13.89 -10.40 9.65
CA VAL A 463 -14.65 -10.90 10.79
C VAL A 463 -13.83 -10.67 12.04
N LEU A 464 -14.42 -9.97 13.00
CA LEU A 464 -13.88 -9.74 14.35
C LEU A 464 -14.79 -10.47 15.33
N SER A 465 -14.37 -11.66 15.78
CA SER A 465 -15.16 -12.47 16.72
C SER A 465 -15.50 -11.66 17.99
N GLY A 466 -16.72 -11.77 18.49
CA GLY A 466 -17.20 -11.10 19.72
C GLY A 466 -16.53 -11.49 21.05
N GLY A 467 -15.36 -12.14 21.01
CA GLY A 467 -14.73 -12.78 22.16
C GLY A 467 -15.36 -14.15 22.42
N HIS A 468 -14.53 -15.12 22.79
CA HIS A 468 -15.04 -16.31 23.47
C HIS A 468 -15.40 -15.82 24.88
N ASP A 469 -16.69 -15.73 25.20
CA ASP A 469 -17.10 -15.78 26.59
C ASP A 469 -16.49 -17.06 27.15
N GLY A 470 -15.46 -16.91 27.99
CA GLY A 470 -14.94 -18.03 28.77
C GLY A 470 -16.13 -18.70 29.48
N PRO A 471 -16.10 -20.03 29.69
CA PRO A 471 -17.27 -20.74 30.17
C PRO A 471 -17.81 -20.05 31.42
N ASP A 472 -19.07 -19.62 31.34
CA ASP A 472 -19.86 -19.14 32.47
C ASP A 472 -19.61 -20.10 33.63
N THR A 473 -18.83 -19.65 34.62
CA THR A 473 -18.81 -20.30 35.91
C THR A 473 -20.17 -20.00 36.52
N HIS A 474 -21.16 -20.83 36.17
CA HIS A 474 -22.33 -21.01 36.99
C HIS A 474 -21.84 -21.48 38.35
N ASP A 475 -21.65 -20.52 39.25
CA ASP A 475 -21.65 -20.76 40.68
C ASP A 475 -22.98 -21.43 41.01
N GLY A 476 -22.92 -22.76 41.12
CA GLY A 476 -23.98 -23.54 41.71
C GLY A 476 -24.15 -23.10 43.15
N GLU A 477 -25.34 -22.59 43.44
CA GLU A 477 -25.84 -22.31 44.78
C GLU A 477 -25.56 -23.50 45.72
N VAL A 478 -24.85 -23.22 46.81
CA VAL A 478 -24.98 -23.98 48.06
C VAL A 478 -25.67 -23.06 49.05
N GLY A 479 -26.94 -23.36 49.33
CA GLY A 479 -27.77 -22.67 50.32
C GLY A 479 -29.19 -23.20 50.35
#